data_AF-A0A0K9NRR8-F1
#
_entry.id   AF-A0A0K9NRR8-F1
#
_cell.length_a   1.000
_cell.length_b   1.000
_cell.length_c   1.000
_cell.angle_alpha   90.00
_cell.angle_beta   90.00
_cell.angle_gamma   90.00
#
_symmetry.space_group_name_H-M   'P 1'
#
loop_
_entity.id
_entity.type
_entity.pdbx_description
1 polymer ?
#
loop_
_entity_poly.entity_id
_entity_poly.type
_entity_poly.pdbx_seq_one_letter_code
_entity_poly.pdbx_strand_id
1 'polypeptide(L)'
;MAIAAAMRFFRSRSFVGEGVSFRSLSSISTSAPSSSAETTVTESKPKRKKKKNLFEVAHFLPNWGIGYQMAKNHWHGTSYKITKINLYKDGKHGKAWGVFHRDGVPDTEEPKKISGVHKRGWRYIPESRKKRQALPEPETPYLVAV
;
A
#
# COMPACT_ATOMS: atom_id res chain seq x y z
N MET A 1 -2.23 5.92 -45.59
CA MET A 1 -2.21 6.86 -44.44
C MET A 1 -1.67 6.12 -43.23
N ALA A 2 -0.43 6.38 -42.84
CA ALA A 2 0.23 5.73 -41.71
C ALA A 2 0.30 6.70 -40.52
N ILE A 3 -0.30 6.34 -39.39
CA ILE A 3 -0.28 7.15 -38.17
C ILE A 3 0.82 6.58 -37.27
N ALA A 4 1.92 7.32 -37.15
CA ALA A 4 3.03 6.98 -36.28
C ALA A 4 2.68 7.22 -34.80
N ALA A 5 2.92 6.19 -33.98
CA ALA A 5 2.73 6.19 -32.55
C ALA A 5 3.82 7.03 -31.84
N ALA A 6 3.39 7.99 -31.01
CA ALA A 6 4.30 8.78 -30.16
C ALA A 6 4.50 8.07 -28.81
N MET A 7 5.59 7.32 -28.69
CA MET A 7 6.13 6.91 -27.39
C MET A 7 6.77 8.12 -26.70
N ARG A 8 6.25 8.53 -25.54
CA ARG A 8 6.90 9.53 -24.67
C ARG A 8 7.51 8.85 -23.46
N PHE A 9 8.77 8.43 -23.62
CA PHE A 9 9.67 8.07 -22.53
C PHE A 9 10.57 9.28 -22.23
N PHE A 10 10.78 9.54 -20.95
CA PHE A 10 11.89 10.32 -20.37
C PHE A 10 12.08 11.79 -20.80
N ARG A 11 11.84 12.72 -19.86
CA ARG A 11 12.69 13.90 -19.74
C ARG A 11 12.94 14.27 -18.28
N SER A 12 14.12 13.85 -17.85
CA SER A 12 15.13 14.56 -17.06
C SER A 12 14.64 15.63 -16.09
N ARG A 13 14.86 15.37 -14.80
CA ARG A 13 14.75 16.31 -13.69
C ARG A 13 16.06 17.10 -13.59
N SER A 14 16.11 18.29 -14.19
CA SER A 14 17.18 19.26 -13.91
C SER A 14 16.85 19.97 -12.60
N PHE A 15 17.64 19.72 -11.56
CA PHE A 15 17.60 20.45 -10.30
C PHE A 15 18.81 21.38 -10.32
N VAL A 16 18.59 22.64 -10.71
CA VAL A 16 19.60 23.70 -10.61
C VAL A 16 19.69 24.07 -9.13
N GLY A 17 20.92 24.00 -8.61
CA GLY A 17 21.23 24.32 -7.23
C GLY A 17 21.60 25.78 -7.08
N GLU A 18 21.13 26.39 -6.01
CA GLU A 18 21.66 27.61 -5.41
C GLU A 18 21.34 27.52 -3.91
N GLY A 19 22.37 27.59 -3.08
CA GLY A 19 22.25 27.35 -1.64
C GLY A 19 23.49 27.81 -0.89
N VAL A 20 23.55 29.13 -0.75
CA VAL A 20 24.41 29.97 0.10
C VAL A 20 25.22 29.29 1.21
N SER A 21 26.51 29.63 1.20
CA SER A 21 27.50 29.37 2.24
C SER A 21 27.23 30.28 3.45
N PHE A 22 27.08 29.68 4.63
CA PHE A 22 27.36 30.36 5.91
C PHE A 22 28.18 29.41 6.79
N ARG A 23 29.44 29.79 7.01
CA ARG A 23 30.29 29.27 8.08
C ARG A 23 29.89 29.95 9.39
N SER A 24 29.80 29.20 10.49
CA SER A 24 30.48 29.54 11.74
C SER A 24 30.39 28.43 12.79
N LEU A 25 31.46 28.38 13.57
CA LEU A 25 31.85 27.37 14.56
C LEU A 25 31.21 27.66 15.92
N SER A 26 30.99 26.64 16.75
CA SER A 26 31.38 26.62 18.18
C SER A 26 30.77 25.41 18.90
N SER A 27 31.60 24.78 19.73
CA SER A 27 31.32 23.65 20.63
C SER A 27 30.92 24.17 22.01
N ILE A 28 29.92 23.58 22.67
CA ILE A 28 29.94 23.43 24.14
C ILE A 28 29.04 22.27 24.61
N SER A 29 29.61 21.39 25.43
CA SER A 29 28.96 20.31 26.19
C SER A 29 28.40 20.85 27.51
N THR A 30 27.23 20.40 27.98
CA THR A 30 26.98 20.10 29.42
C THR A 30 25.64 19.38 29.69
N SER A 31 25.59 18.75 30.87
CA SER A 31 24.80 17.63 31.43
C SER A 31 23.31 17.85 31.78
N ALA A 32 22.57 16.73 31.87
CA ALA A 32 21.25 16.55 32.52
C ALA A 32 21.35 16.48 34.08
N PRO A 33 20.34 16.11 34.90
CA PRO A 33 18.86 15.98 34.76
C PRO A 33 18.04 16.68 35.90
N SER A 34 16.69 16.65 35.90
CA SER A 34 15.83 16.28 37.07
C SER A 34 14.32 16.60 36.90
N SER A 35 13.50 15.63 37.34
CA SER A 35 12.11 15.61 37.86
C SER A 35 11.01 16.50 37.27
N SER A 36 9.91 15.88 36.82
CA SER A 36 8.81 15.51 37.71
C SER A 36 7.75 14.74 36.94
N ALA A 37 7.28 13.64 37.52
CA ALA A 37 6.19 12.84 37.00
C ALA A 37 4.86 13.55 37.33
N GLU A 38 4.02 13.79 36.32
CA GLU A 38 2.61 14.05 36.55
C GLU A 38 1.76 13.26 35.54
N THR A 39 1.01 12.33 36.12
CA THR A 39 0.16 11.36 35.47
C THR A 39 -1.11 12.07 34.99
N THR A 40 -1.10 12.57 33.76
CA THR A 40 -2.31 13.07 33.12
C THR A 40 -2.87 12.01 32.17
N VAL A 41 -3.85 11.26 32.67
CA VAL A 41 -4.80 10.49 31.84
C VAL A 41 -5.59 11.50 31.02
N THR A 42 -4.99 11.89 29.89
CA THR A 42 -5.66 12.68 28.87
C THR A 42 -6.27 11.70 27.88
N GLU A 43 -7.60 11.67 27.82
CA GLU A 43 -8.37 11.08 26.74
C GLU A 43 -7.99 11.77 25.44
N SER A 44 -6.92 11.29 24.81
CA SER A 44 -6.38 11.91 23.62
C SER A 44 -7.33 11.64 22.45
N LYS A 45 -7.92 12.71 21.92
CA LYS A 45 -8.57 12.75 20.59
C LYS A 45 -7.84 11.81 19.62
N PRO A 46 -8.55 11.02 18.79
CA PRO A 46 -7.93 9.98 17.98
C PRO A 46 -6.82 10.61 17.13
N LYS A 47 -5.58 10.36 17.56
CA LYS A 47 -4.36 10.89 16.92
C LYS A 47 -4.44 10.47 15.47
N ARG A 48 -4.59 11.43 14.54
CA ARG A 48 -4.88 11.18 13.12
C ARG A 48 -3.98 10.04 12.63
N LYS A 49 -4.60 8.90 12.28
CA LYS A 49 -3.88 7.69 11.89
C LYS A 49 -3.00 8.03 10.70
N LYS A 50 -1.67 7.93 10.87
CA LYS A 50 -0.72 8.16 9.78
C LYS A 50 -1.05 7.19 8.65
N LYS A 51 -1.10 7.69 7.42
CA LYS A 51 -1.31 6.86 6.23
C LYS A 51 -0.18 5.85 6.13
N LYS A 52 -0.55 4.56 6.07
CA LYS A 52 0.37 3.42 5.99
C LYS A 52 0.85 3.17 4.56
N ASN A 53 1.99 2.50 4.45
CA ASN A 53 2.58 1.95 3.23
C ASN A 53 1.97 0.55 2.94
N LEU A 54 2.08 0.03 1.72
CA LEU A 54 1.62 -1.32 1.37
C LEU A 54 2.26 -2.39 2.27
N PHE A 55 3.57 -2.31 2.53
CA PHE A 55 4.25 -3.30 3.39
C PHE A 55 3.81 -3.23 4.84
N GLU A 56 3.53 -2.03 5.34
CA GLU A 56 2.97 -1.86 6.67
C GLU A 56 1.57 -2.47 6.75
N VAL A 57 0.75 -2.34 5.71
CA VAL A 57 -0.57 -2.97 5.63
C VAL A 57 -0.43 -4.49 5.54
N ALA A 58 0.46 -4.99 4.69
CA ALA A 58 0.78 -6.40 4.51
C ALA A 58 1.28 -7.07 5.79
N HIS A 59 2.05 -6.37 6.62
CA HIS A 59 2.54 -6.86 7.90
C HIS A 59 1.40 -7.15 8.89
N PHE A 60 0.24 -6.47 8.78
CA PHE A 60 -0.93 -6.79 9.61
C PHE A 60 -1.70 -8.03 9.14
N LEU A 61 -1.40 -8.54 7.94
CA LEU A 61 -2.09 -9.69 7.36
C LEU A 61 -1.22 -10.96 7.49
N PRO A 62 -1.84 -12.14 7.58
CA PRO A 62 -1.12 -13.40 7.50
C PRO A 62 -0.41 -13.51 6.14
N ASN A 63 0.71 -14.23 6.11
CA ASN A 63 1.50 -14.47 4.89
C ASN A 63 1.87 -13.17 4.14
N TRP A 64 2.12 -12.07 4.87
CA TRP A 64 2.42 -10.75 4.29
C TRP A 64 1.36 -10.23 3.31
N GLY A 65 0.10 -10.64 3.45
CA GLY A 65 -0.98 -10.19 2.58
C GLY A 65 -0.95 -10.77 1.16
N ILE A 66 -0.22 -11.86 0.91
CA ILE A 66 -0.30 -12.60 -0.35
C ILE A 66 -1.70 -13.18 -0.52
N GLY A 67 -2.28 -13.04 -1.71
CA GLY A 67 -3.64 -13.47 -2.05
C GLY A 67 -4.73 -12.42 -1.74
N TYR A 68 -4.40 -11.31 -1.06
CA TYR A 68 -5.35 -10.27 -0.71
C TYR A 68 -5.34 -9.10 -1.68
N GLN A 69 -6.50 -8.43 -1.79
CA GLN A 69 -6.68 -7.20 -2.56
C GLN A 69 -6.31 -5.96 -1.73
N MET A 70 -5.52 -5.09 -2.35
CA MET A 70 -5.15 -3.79 -1.81
C MET A 70 -5.36 -2.70 -2.85
N ALA A 71 -5.75 -1.53 -2.38
CA ALA A 71 -5.90 -0.35 -3.22
C ALA A 71 -5.34 0.87 -2.52
N LYS A 72 -5.05 1.89 -3.31
CA LYS A 72 -4.73 3.21 -2.79
C LYS A 72 -6.01 3.97 -2.49
N ASN A 73 -5.99 4.85 -1.48
CA ASN A 73 -7.19 5.59 -1.07
C ASN A 73 -7.83 6.44 -2.17
N HIS A 74 -7.06 6.96 -3.12
CA HIS A 74 -7.56 7.79 -4.22
C HIS A 74 -7.88 6.98 -5.49
N TRP A 75 -7.72 5.66 -5.44
CA TRP A 75 -8.08 4.78 -6.55
C TRP A 75 -9.52 4.32 -6.38
N HIS A 76 -10.31 4.52 -7.42
CA HIS A 76 -11.70 4.08 -7.51
C HIS A 76 -11.78 2.99 -8.57
N GLY A 77 -12.51 1.91 -8.28
CA GLY A 77 -12.62 0.75 -9.16
C GLY A 77 -11.34 -0.08 -9.31
N THR A 78 -10.19 0.39 -8.84
CA THR A 78 -8.89 -0.23 -9.14
C THR A 78 -8.23 -0.83 -7.91
N SER A 79 -7.82 -2.10 -7.99
CA SER A 79 -7.14 -2.82 -6.91
C SER A 79 -6.07 -3.78 -7.44
N TYR A 80 -5.10 -4.14 -6.61
CA TYR A 80 -4.12 -5.18 -6.90
C TYR A 80 -4.31 -6.34 -5.94
N LYS A 81 -4.33 -7.56 -6.46
CA LYS A 81 -4.19 -8.78 -5.68
C LYS A 81 -2.72 -9.15 -5.59
N ILE A 82 -2.18 -9.16 -4.38
CA ILE A 82 -0.74 -9.42 -4.17
C ILE A 82 -0.44 -10.89 -4.46
N THR A 83 0.60 -11.17 -5.24
CA THR A 83 1.06 -12.54 -5.54
C THR A 83 2.41 -12.84 -4.92
N LYS A 84 3.35 -11.89 -5.01
CA LYS A 84 4.71 -12.06 -4.50
C LYS A 84 5.20 -10.77 -3.85
N ILE A 85 5.89 -10.90 -2.73
CA ILE A 85 6.58 -9.81 -2.04
C ILE A 85 8.04 -10.21 -1.85
N ASN A 86 8.95 -9.28 -2.11
CA ASN A 86 10.37 -9.39 -1.78
C ASN A 86 10.73 -8.22 -0.86
N LEU A 87 10.92 -8.52 0.42
CA LEU A 87 11.24 -7.53 1.45
C LEU A 87 12.75 -7.35 1.57
N TYR A 88 13.14 -6.14 1.94
CA TYR A 88 14.51 -5.85 2.37
C TYR A 88 14.63 -6.02 3.90
N LYS A 89 15.82 -5.73 4.45
CA LYS A 89 16.17 -5.90 5.87
C LYS A 89 15.20 -5.26 6.88
N ASP A 90 14.58 -4.13 6.55
CA ASP A 90 13.74 -3.39 7.51
C ASP A 90 12.29 -3.89 7.58
N GLY A 91 11.87 -4.77 6.67
CA GLY A 91 10.47 -5.23 6.54
C GLY A 91 9.45 -4.17 6.10
N LYS A 92 9.85 -2.89 6.02
CA LYS A 92 9.01 -1.74 5.59
C LYS A 92 9.18 -1.38 4.12
N HIS A 93 10.22 -1.91 3.50
CA HIS A 93 10.61 -1.65 2.13
C HIS A 93 10.82 -2.97 1.39
N GLY A 94 10.71 -2.92 0.08
CA GLY A 94 10.76 -4.08 -0.79
C GLY A 94 10.16 -3.84 -2.16
N LYS A 95 9.97 -4.92 -2.90
CA LYS A 95 9.28 -4.98 -4.19
C LYS A 95 8.05 -5.87 -4.04
N ALA A 96 6.98 -5.54 -4.74
CA ALA A 96 5.75 -6.33 -4.76
C ALA A 96 5.29 -6.55 -6.20
N TRP A 97 4.72 -7.72 -6.43
CA TRP A 97 4.08 -8.12 -7.67
C TRP A 97 2.66 -8.56 -7.37
N GLY A 98 1.76 -8.34 -8.33
CA GLY A 98 0.37 -8.70 -8.18
C GLY A 98 -0.43 -8.57 -9.47
N VAL A 99 -1.63 -9.13 -9.42
CA VAL A 99 -2.62 -9.12 -10.49
C VAL A 99 -3.46 -7.85 -10.38
N PHE A 100 -3.57 -7.12 -11.47
CA PHE A 100 -4.36 -5.90 -11.52
C PHE A 100 -5.84 -6.22 -11.74
N HIS A 101 -6.69 -5.61 -10.91
CA HIS A 101 -8.14 -5.77 -10.97
C HIS A 101 -8.78 -4.39 -11.21
N ARG A 102 -9.53 -4.27 -12.31
CA ARG A 102 -10.38 -3.12 -12.59
C ARG A 102 -11.83 -3.52 -12.44
N ASP A 103 -12.55 -2.74 -11.65
CA ASP A 103 -13.97 -2.91 -11.33
C ASP A 103 -14.34 -4.30 -10.78
N GLY A 104 -13.34 -5.05 -10.30
CA GLY A 104 -13.49 -6.41 -9.80
C GLY A 104 -13.20 -7.51 -10.81
N VAL A 105 -12.93 -7.17 -12.06
CA VAL A 105 -12.47 -8.11 -13.08
C VAL A 105 -10.94 -8.13 -13.07
N PRO A 106 -10.30 -9.32 -13.03
CA PRO A 106 -8.87 -9.42 -13.24
C PRO A 106 -8.54 -9.10 -14.70
N ASP A 107 -7.79 -8.02 -14.94
CA ASP A 107 -7.44 -7.59 -16.31
C ASP A 107 -6.44 -8.55 -16.97
N THR A 108 -5.51 -9.07 -16.17
CA THR A 108 -4.39 -9.88 -16.65
C THR A 108 -3.93 -10.78 -15.51
N GLU A 109 -4.12 -12.10 -15.63
CA GLU A 109 -3.63 -13.06 -14.62
C GLU A 109 -2.10 -13.05 -14.45
N GLU A 110 -1.37 -12.41 -15.37
CA GLU A 110 0.07 -12.25 -15.24
C GLU A 110 0.43 -11.29 -14.08
N PRO A 111 1.29 -11.72 -13.15
CA PRO A 111 1.70 -10.89 -12.01
C PRO A 111 2.60 -9.74 -12.46
N LYS A 112 2.04 -8.52 -12.49
CA LYS A 112 2.79 -7.30 -12.81
C LYS A 112 3.43 -6.70 -11.57
N LYS A 113 4.59 -6.07 -11.76
CA LYS A 113 5.24 -5.28 -10.70
C LYS A 113 4.34 -4.11 -10.27
N ILE A 114 4.02 -4.05 -8.99
CA ILE A 114 3.21 -2.98 -8.41
C ILE A 114 4.12 -1.77 -8.18
N SER A 115 3.77 -0.64 -8.81
CA SER A 115 4.48 0.62 -8.65
C SER A 115 3.97 1.40 -7.43
N GLY A 116 4.80 2.32 -6.90
CA GLY A 116 4.39 3.17 -5.78
C GLY A 116 4.15 2.42 -4.47
N VAL A 117 4.70 1.22 -4.33
CA VAL A 117 4.55 0.38 -3.14
C VAL A 117 4.99 1.11 -1.87
N HIS A 118 6.08 1.90 -1.93
CA HIS A 118 6.57 2.69 -0.78
C HIS A 118 5.80 3.98 -0.49
N LYS A 119 4.82 4.34 -1.33
CA LYS A 119 4.02 5.53 -1.09
C LYS A 119 3.02 5.27 0.03
N ARG A 120 2.54 6.35 0.64
CA ARG A 120 1.53 6.30 1.70
C ARG A 120 0.13 6.26 1.12
N GLY A 121 -0.81 5.71 1.89
CA GLY A 121 -2.24 5.71 1.57
C GLY A 121 -2.71 4.42 0.90
N TRP A 122 -1.99 3.32 1.14
CA TRP A 122 -2.49 1.99 0.83
C TRP A 122 -3.48 1.54 1.91
N ARG A 123 -4.51 0.84 1.48
CA ARG A 123 -5.50 0.20 2.36
C ARG A 123 -5.78 -1.22 1.88
N TYR A 124 -6.03 -2.09 2.84
CA TYR A 124 -6.58 -3.41 2.60
C TYR A 124 -8.05 -3.31 2.20
N ILE A 125 -8.46 -4.06 1.17
CA ILE A 125 -9.87 -4.25 0.82
C ILE A 125 -10.26 -5.66 1.26
N PRO A 126 -11.13 -5.80 2.27
CA PRO A 126 -11.64 -7.11 2.65
C PRO A 126 -12.53 -7.67 1.52
N GLU A 127 -12.17 -8.85 1.04
CA GLU A 127 -12.92 -9.56 -0.01
C GLU A 127 -14.32 -10.03 0.46
N SER A 128 -14.64 -9.84 1.74
CA SER A 128 -15.91 -10.23 2.38
C SER A 128 -17.17 -9.57 1.81
N ARG A 129 -17.05 -8.59 0.90
CA ARG A 129 -18.21 -8.06 0.16
C ARG A 129 -18.43 -8.63 -1.25
N LYS A 130 -17.47 -9.36 -1.84
CA LYS A 130 -17.62 -9.88 -3.22
C LYS A 130 -17.99 -11.36 -3.29
N LYS A 131 -17.72 -12.16 -2.26
CA LYS A 131 -18.03 -13.60 -2.28
C LYS A 131 -19.43 -13.98 -1.77
N ARG A 132 -20.22 -13.04 -1.24
CA ARG A 132 -21.64 -13.30 -0.88
C ARG A 132 -22.59 -13.38 -2.09
N GLN A 133 -22.11 -13.16 -3.32
CA GLN A 133 -22.93 -13.25 -4.53
C GLN A 133 -22.42 -14.28 -5.56
N ALA A 134 -21.42 -15.09 -5.21
CA ALA A 134 -20.92 -16.17 -6.07
C ALA A 134 -20.89 -17.49 -5.28
N LEU A 135 -22.07 -17.88 -4.78
CA LEU A 135 -22.39 -19.27 -4.54
C LEU A 135 -23.39 -19.64 -5.65
N PRO A 136 -23.01 -20.36 -6.73
CA PRO A 136 -24.00 -21.16 -7.42
C PRO A 136 -24.35 -22.28 -6.44
N GLU A 137 -25.55 -22.24 -5.86
CA GLU A 137 -26.09 -23.45 -5.26
C GLU A 137 -26.12 -24.53 -6.35
N PRO A 138 -25.57 -25.73 -6.11
CA PRO A 138 -25.93 -26.87 -6.93
C PRO A 138 -27.35 -27.27 -6.56
N GLU A 139 -28.35 -26.76 -7.30
CA GLU A 139 -29.69 -27.33 -7.30
C GLU A 139 -29.56 -28.79 -7.76
N THR A 140 -29.69 -29.72 -6.81
CA THR A 140 -29.84 -31.15 -7.10
C THR A 140 -31.34 -31.47 -6.99
N PRO A 141 -32.02 -31.87 -8.08
CA PRO A 141 -33.41 -32.26 -8.00
C PRO A 141 -33.48 -33.66 -7.36
N TYR A 142 -33.90 -33.73 -6.10
CA TYR A 142 -34.30 -35.00 -5.50
C TYR A 142 -35.70 -35.36 -6.02
N LEU A 143 -35.73 -36.22 -7.04
CA LEU A 143 -36.90 -37.05 -7.32
C LEU A 143 -37.00 -38.10 -6.21
N VAL A 144 -38.07 -38.06 -5.42
CA VAL A 144 -38.50 -39.21 -4.62
C VAL A 144 -39.87 -39.63 -5.13
N ALA A 145 -39.89 -40.87 -5.61
CA ALA A 145 -41.01 -41.58 -6.20
C ALA A 145 -42.20 -41.72 -5.25
N VAL A 146 -43.41 -41.68 -5.83
CA VAL A 146 -44.67 -42.12 -5.22
C VAL A 146 -45.01 -43.50 -5.77
#